data_AF-A0A8S1CGX9-F1
#
_entry.id   AF-A0A8S1CGX9-F1
#
_cell.length_a   1.000
_cell.length_b   1.000
_cell.length_c   1.000
_cell.angle_alpha   90.00
_cell.angle_beta   90.00
_cell.angle_gamma   90.00
#
_symmetry.space_group_name_H-M   'P 1'
#
loop_
_entity.id
_entity.type
_entity.pdbx_description
1 polymer ?
#
loop_
_entity_poly.entity_id
_entity_poly.type
_entity_poly.pdbx_seq_one_letter_code
_entity_poly.pdbx_strand_id
1 'polypeptide(L)'
;MPRRVHARSQGGGLVGRGGKAVVGLMRDKEHLLARPSSPSPPCNNHSSPSHRKPIRLRNLLNQTETFDLLNQQVVEPTQCSEKTCMGSIMAIPGRSALIPRNKEEVLRLARDFMDQYFASIRRLNSAAHQSRWAQVCKEVDESGTYQLTNTELVYGAKLAWRNSSRCIGRIQWSKLQFCTQLPPPD
;
A
#
# COMPACT_ATOMS: atom_id res chain seq x y z
N MET A 1 30.84 47.27 -6.71
CA MET A 1 31.22 47.15 -8.14
C MET A 1 32.53 46.39 -8.21
N PRO A 2 32.78 45.50 -9.18
CA PRO A 2 31.89 44.94 -10.22
C PRO A 2 31.93 43.38 -10.15
N ARG A 3 31.25 42.53 -10.92
CA ARG A 3 30.54 42.64 -12.20
C ARG A 3 29.27 41.79 -12.15
N ARG A 4 28.20 42.40 -12.68
CA ARG A 4 27.01 41.78 -13.23
C ARG A 4 27.43 41.01 -14.49
N VAL A 5 27.01 39.76 -14.64
CA VAL A 5 26.92 39.11 -15.97
C VAL A 5 25.47 38.73 -16.17
N HIS A 6 24.82 39.43 -17.10
CA HIS A 6 23.57 38.97 -17.71
C HIS A 6 23.92 37.94 -18.79
N ALA A 7 23.19 36.83 -18.83
CA ALA A 7 22.99 36.04 -20.03
C ALA A 7 21.51 35.69 -20.14
N ARG A 8 20.99 35.90 -21.35
CA ARG A 8 19.58 35.92 -21.75
C ARG A 8 19.31 34.64 -22.56
N SER A 9 18.10 34.10 -22.41
CA SER A 9 17.29 33.43 -23.44
C SER A 9 17.59 31.98 -23.88
N GLN A 10 16.47 31.32 -24.19
CA GLN A 10 16.23 30.03 -24.87
C GLN A 10 16.35 28.81 -23.95
N GLY A 11 15.31 28.02 -23.68
CA GLY A 11 14.24 27.57 -24.57
C GLY A 11 14.50 26.10 -24.87
N GLY A 12 13.73 25.18 -24.28
CA GLY A 12 13.91 23.75 -24.50
C GLY A 12 13.42 22.91 -23.33
N GLY A 13 12.13 22.59 -23.33
CA GLY A 13 11.58 21.62 -22.40
C GLY A 13 12.13 20.23 -22.66
N LEU A 14 12.51 19.52 -21.61
CA LEU A 14 12.69 18.08 -21.64
C LEU A 14 12.15 17.51 -20.34
N VAL A 15 11.03 16.81 -20.50
CA VAL A 15 10.28 16.11 -19.46
C VAL A 15 11.19 15.01 -18.87
N GLY A 16 11.79 15.29 -17.72
CA GLY A 16 12.60 14.35 -16.97
C GLY A 16 11.75 13.26 -16.33
N ARG A 17 11.79 12.05 -16.91
CA ARG A 17 11.14 10.84 -16.39
C ARG A 17 11.75 10.48 -15.02
N GLY A 18 10.99 10.73 -13.95
CA GLY A 18 11.33 10.25 -12.61
C GLY A 18 11.30 8.72 -12.53
N GLY A 19 12.29 8.15 -11.85
CA GLY A 19 12.41 6.73 -11.57
C GLY A 19 11.16 6.17 -10.90
N LYS A 20 10.59 5.13 -11.50
CA LYS A 20 9.29 4.56 -11.17
C LYS A 20 9.47 3.30 -10.33
N ALA A 21 8.85 3.27 -9.15
CA ALA A 21 8.66 2.03 -8.38
C ALA A 21 7.50 1.26 -9.02
N VAL A 22 7.80 0.26 -9.85
CA VAL A 22 6.80 -0.54 -10.59
C VAL A 22 6.52 -1.84 -9.84
N VAL A 23 5.25 -2.14 -9.56
CA VAL A 23 4.85 -3.46 -9.05
C VAL A 23 4.56 -4.35 -10.25
N GLY A 24 5.57 -4.96 -10.86
CA GLY A 24 5.46 -5.60 -12.18
C GLY A 24 4.55 -6.85 -12.23
N LEU A 25 3.74 -6.92 -13.28
CA LEU A 25 3.17 -8.13 -13.87
C LEU A 25 3.81 -8.30 -15.26
N MET A 26 4.37 -9.47 -15.57
CA MET A 26 4.84 -9.79 -16.92
C MET A 26 3.67 -10.28 -17.77
N ARG A 27 3.62 -9.78 -19.01
CA ARG A 27 2.61 -10.12 -20.01
C ARG A 27 3.05 -11.35 -20.79
N ASP A 28 2.24 -12.39 -20.75
CA ASP A 28 2.24 -13.39 -21.82
C ASP A 28 0.94 -13.26 -22.62
N LYS A 29 1.11 -12.92 -23.90
CA LYS A 29 0.13 -13.15 -24.96
C LYS A 29 0.25 -14.61 -25.35
N GLU A 30 -0.86 -15.34 -25.38
CA GLU A 30 -1.22 -16.28 -26.45
C GLU A 30 -2.73 -16.53 -26.36
N HIS A 31 -3.37 -16.57 -27.52
CA HIS A 31 -4.80 -16.75 -27.73
C HIS A 31 -5.23 -18.20 -27.44
N LEU A 32 -6.48 -18.40 -27.02
CA LEU A 32 -7.42 -19.34 -27.64
C LEU A 32 -8.85 -19.12 -27.09
N LEU A 33 -9.82 -19.37 -27.97
CA LEU A 33 -11.21 -18.91 -27.96
C LEU A 33 -12.14 -19.75 -27.08
N ALA A 34 -13.09 -19.11 -26.38
CA ALA A 34 -14.52 -19.50 -26.35
C ALA A 34 -15.38 -18.45 -25.60
N ARG A 35 -16.52 -18.09 -26.18
CA ARG A 35 -17.62 -17.23 -25.67
C ARG A 35 -18.92 -18.08 -25.78
N PRO A 36 -20.09 -17.65 -25.28
CA PRO A 36 -20.46 -17.13 -23.97
C PRO A 36 -21.73 -17.83 -23.40
N SER A 37 -22.00 -17.71 -22.09
CA SER A 37 -23.39 -17.76 -21.60
C SER A 37 -23.51 -17.20 -20.17
N SER A 38 -24.08 -16.00 -20.06
CA SER A 38 -24.72 -15.47 -18.84
C SER A 38 -26.08 -16.17 -18.67
N PRO A 39 -26.59 -16.35 -17.43
CA PRO A 39 -27.32 -15.26 -16.78
C PRO A 39 -27.04 -15.13 -15.27
N SER A 40 -27.10 -13.89 -14.76
CA SER A 40 -27.12 -13.52 -13.33
C SER A 40 -28.57 -13.37 -12.83
N PRO A 41 -28.84 -13.12 -11.52
CA PRO A 41 -28.23 -13.61 -10.27
C PRO A 41 -29.31 -14.26 -9.34
N PRO A 42 -28.97 -14.64 -8.10
CA PRO A 42 -29.53 -13.81 -7.01
C PRO A 42 -28.48 -13.40 -5.98
N CYS A 43 -28.60 -12.13 -5.58
CA CYS A 43 -27.92 -11.53 -4.44
C CYS A 43 -28.36 -12.22 -3.15
N ASN A 44 -27.42 -12.80 -2.40
CA ASN A 44 -27.29 -12.62 -0.96
C ASN A 44 -26.20 -13.55 -0.42
N ASN A 45 -25.13 -12.95 0.08
CA ASN A 45 -24.59 -13.25 1.40
C ASN A 45 -23.46 -12.25 1.65
N HIS A 46 -23.85 -11.04 2.04
CA HIS A 46 -22.96 -10.22 2.84
C HIS A 46 -22.83 -10.92 4.19
N SER A 47 -21.86 -11.84 4.32
CA SER A 47 -21.36 -12.26 5.61
C SER A 47 -20.83 -11.01 6.30
N SER A 48 -21.62 -10.48 7.22
CA SER A 48 -21.29 -9.31 8.05
C SER A 48 -19.88 -9.50 8.63
N PRO A 49 -19.05 -8.44 8.70
CA PRO A 49 -17.75 -8.57 9.32
C PRO A 49 -17.98 -8.96 10.78
N SER A 50 -17.61 -10.19 11.15
CA SER A 50 -17.63 -10.66 12.52
C SER A 50 -16.85 -9.65 13.36
N HIS A 51 -17.55 -8.83 14.15
CA HIS A 51 -16.94 -7.82 15.01
C HIS A 51 -16.10 -8.55 16.07
N ARG A 52 -14.80 -8.70 15.80
CA ARG A 52 -13.86 -9.27 16.76
C ARG A 52 -13.85 -8.40 18.01
N LYS A 53 -14.09 -8.99 19.17
CA LYS A 53 -14.10 -8.24 20.44
C LYS A 53 -12.73 -7.56 20.65
N PRO A 54 -12.71 -6.32 21.18
CA PRO A 54 -11.46 -5.68 21.57
C PRO A 54 -10.64 -6.58 22.49
N ILE A 55 -9.33 -6.67 22.27
CA ILE A 55 -8.44 -7.45 23.13
C ILE A 55 -7.99 -6.58 24.30
N ARG A 56 -8.21 -7.07 25.52
CA ARG A 56 -7.73 -6.40 26.73
C ARG A 56 -6.27 -6.75 27.00
N LEU A 57 -5.42 -5.74 27.14
CA LEU A 57 -4.01 -5.86 27.48
C LEU A 57 -3.77 -5.26 28.86
N ARG A 58 -3.05 -5.98 29.71
CA ARG A 58 -2.69 -5.52 31.06
C ARG A 58 -1.18 -5.45 31.20
N ASN A 59 -0.69 -4.30 31.63
CA ASN A 59 0.69 -4.17 32.10
C ASN A 59 0.78 -4.69 33.54
N LEU A 60 1.60 -5.71 33.78
CA LEU A 60 1.69 -6.37 35.09
C LEU A 60 2.45 -5.55 36.13
N LEU A 61 3.28 -4.57 35.72
CA LEU A 61 4.10 -3.76 36.63
C LEU A 61 3.28 -2.64 37.28
N ASN A 62 2.55 -1.87 36.46
CA ASN A 62 1.78 -0.71 36.92
C ASN A 62 0.26 -0.98 36.95
N GLN A 63 -0.16 -2.20 36.60
CA GLN A 63 -1.56 -2.63 36.52
C GLN A 63 -2.43 -1.82 35.55
N THR A 64 -1.84 -1.04 34.64
CA THR A 64 -2.62 -0.28 33.65
C THR A 64 -3.22 -1.22 32.61
N GLU A 65 -4.49 -0.96 32.28
CA GLU A 65 -5.23 -1.71 31.27
C GLU A 65 -5.42 -0.85 30.01
N THR A 66 -5.24 -1.47 28.85
CA THR A 66 -5.45 -0.86 27.53
C THR A 66 -6.21 -1.84 26.65
N PHE A 67 -6.97 -1.33 25.69
CA PHE A 67 -7.79 -2.15 24.80
C PHE A 67 -7.31 -1.97 23.36
N ASP A 68 -6.96 -3.07 22.71
CA ASP A 68 -6.59 -3.09 21.30
C ASP A 68 -7.84 -3.22 20.43
N LEU A 69 -8.13 -2.15 19.70
CA LEU A 69 -9.17 -2.07 18.67
C LEU A 69 -8.59 -2.24 17.25
N LEU A 70 -7.28 -2.04 17.08
CA LEU A 70 -6.61 -2.05 15.78
C LEU A 70 -6.47 -3.48 15.24
N ASN A 71 -6.45 -4.48 16.13
CA ASN A 71 -6.46 -5.89 15.76
C ASN A 71 -7.65 -6.31 14.86
N GLN A 72 -8.73 -5.52 14.82
CA GLN A 72 -9.90 -5.76 13.98
C GLN A 72 -9.62 -5.44 12.51
N GLN A 73 -8.60 -4.62 12.22
CA GLN A 73 -8.23 -4.18 10.87
C GLN A 73 -7.16 -5.08 10.22
N VAL A 74 -6.82 -6.21 10.85
CA VAL A 74 -5.78 -7.12 10.36
C VAL A 74 -6.26 -7.81 9.08
N VAL A 75 -5.54 -7.57 7.98
CA VAL A 75 -5.85 -8.13 6.65
C VAL A 75 -5.28 -9.53 6.49
N GLU A 76 -4.06 -9.78 6.98
CA GLU A 76 -3.36 -11.05 6.82
C GLU A 76 -3.40 -11.87 8.12
N PRO A 77 -3.83 -13.14 8.08
CA PRO A 77 -3.90 -13.98 9.26
C PRO A 77 -2.50 -14.27 9.81
N THR A 78 -2.42 -14.47 11.12
CA THR A 78 -1.20 -14.98 11.75
C THR A 78 -1.02 -16.46 11.42
N GLN A 79 0.18 -16.99 11.67
CA GLN A 79 0.44 -18.44 11.55
C GLN A 79 -0.18 -19.24 12.68
N CYS A 80 -0.79 -18.59 13.68
CA CYS A 80 -1.39 -19.26 14.81
C CYS A 80 -2.79 -19.76 14.46
N SER A 81 -3.14 -20.94 14.97
CA SER A 81 -4.50 -21.47 14.96
C SER A 81 -5.10 -21.40 16.37
N GLU A 82 -6.39 -21.71 16.51
CA GLU A 82 -7.06 -21.78 17.82
C GLU A 82 -6.38 -22.76 18.78
N LYS A 83 -5.83 -23.86 18.24
CA LYS A 83 -5.22 -24.95 19.02
C LYS A 83 -3.71 -24.78 19.21
N THR A 84 -3.03 -24.07 18.31
CA THR A 84 -1.56 -24.01 18.29
C THR A 84 -1.06 -22.60 18.01
N CYS A 85 -0.22 -22.10 18.92
CA CYS A 85 0.49 -20.83 18.75
C CYS A 85 1.85 -21.06 18.06
N MET A 86 2.09 -20.32 16.98
CA MET A 86 3.35 -20.34 16.21
C MET A 86 4.17 -19.06 16.41
N GLY A 87 3.92 -18.31 17.49
CA GLY A 87 4.50 -16.98 17.70
C GLY A 87 6.03 -16.93 17.83
N SER A 88 6.66 -18.02 18.29
CA SER A 88 8.12 -18.13 18.43
C SER A 88 8.84 -18.52 17.14
N ILE A 89 8.11 -18.85 16.07
CA ILE A 89 8.70 -19.28 14.81
C ILE A 89 9.25 -18.07 14.05
N MET A 90 10.54 -18.11 13.73
CA MET A 90 11.25 -17.00 13.09
C MET A 90 10.96 -16.88 11.59
N ALA A 91 10.39 -17.93 10.97
CA ALA A 91 10.02 -17.94 9.57
C ALA A 91 9.02 -16.82 9.26
N ILE A 92 9.31 -16.04 8.21
CA ILE A 92 8.39 -15.05 7.68
C ILE A 92 7.64 -15.72 6.52
N PRO A 93 6.37 -16.13 6.71
CA PRO A 93 5.58 -16.70 5.62
C PRO A 93 5.39 -15.65 4.52
N GLY A 94 5.34 -16.08 3.26
CA GLY A 94 5.06 -15.19 2.13
C GLY A 94 6.28 -14.54 1.45
N ARG A 95 7.52 -14.96 1.75
CA ARG A 95 8.71 -14.58 0.93
C ARG A 95 8.82 -15.32 -0.41
N SER A 96 7.78 -16.00 -0.90
CA SER A 96 7.78 -16.60 -2.24
C SER A 96 7.44 -15.54 -3.29
N ALA A 97 8.47 -14.88 -3.80
CA ALA A 97 8.39 -13.69 -4.64
C ALA A 97 8.38 -13.99 -6.14
N LEU A 98 7.52 -14.90 -6.62
CA LEU A 98 7.44 -15.20 -8.07
C LEU A 98 6.02 -15.31 -8.62
N ILE A 99 4.97 -15.19 -7.81
CA ILE A 99 3.59 -15.22 -8.32
C ILE A 99 3.03 -13.80 -8.30
N PRO A 100 2.79 -13.20 -9.47
CA PRO A 100 2.11 -11.92 -9.56
C PRO A 100 0.70 -12.00 -8.95
N ARG A 101 0.30 -10.94 -8.23
CA ARG A 101 -1.02 -10.88 -7.59
C ARG A 101 -2.12 -10.74 -8.65
N ASN A 102 -3.29 -11.31 -8.36
CA ASN A 102 -4.45 -11.17 -9.22
C ASN A 102 -4.94 -9.72 -9.24
N LYS A 103 -5.51 -9.28 -10.37
CA LYS A 103 -5.97 -7.91 -10.59
C LYS A 103 -7.00 -7.46 -9.56
N GLU A 104 -7.98 -8.30 -9.25
CA GLU A 104 -9.01 -7.98 -8.25
C GLU A 104 -8.41 -7.82 -6.84
N GLU A 105 -7.39 -8.61 -6.52
CA GLU A 105 -6.68 -8.51 -5.24
C GLU A 105 -5.87 -7.20 -5.18
N VAL A 106 -5.19 -6.84 -6.27
CA VAL A 106 -4.45 -5.57 -6.37
C VAL A 106 -5.39 -4.38 -6.20
N LEU A 107 -6.55 -4.37 -6.86
CA LEU A 107 -7.53 -3.29 -6.72
C LEU A 107 -8.06 -3.17 -5.28
N ARG A 108 -8.32 -4.30 -4.61
CA ARG A 108 -8.76 -4.30 -3.21
C ARG A 108 -7.69 -3.69 -2.29
N LEU A 109 -6.45 -4.18 -2.38
CA LEU A 109 -5.33 -3.68 -1.57
C LEU A 109 -5.01 -2.22 -1.87
N ALA A 110 -5.09 -1.83 -3.14
CA ALA A 110 -4.91 -0.44 -3.56
C ALA A 110 -5.97 0.45 -2.94
N ARG A 111 -7.26 0.06 -2.98
CA ARG A 111 -8.34 0.83 -2.35
C ARG A 111 -8.10 1.07 -0.86
N ASP A 112 -7.80 0.00 -0.12
CA ASP A 112 -7.55 0.09 1.32
C ASP A 112 -6.38 1.04 1.63
N PHE A 113 -5.32 0.98 0.82
CA PHE A 113 -4.19 1.90 0.94
C PHE A 113 -4.56 3.35 0.65
N MET A 114 -5.35 3.59 -0.41
CA MET A 114 -5.78 4.94 -0.79
C MET A 114 -6.69 5.55 0.27
N ASP A 115 -7.63 4.78 0.80
CA ASP A 115 -8.50 5.20 1.91
C ASP A 115 -7.67 5.56 3.15
N GLN A 116 -6.68 4.75 3.52
CA GLN A 116 -5.76 5.05 4.64
C GLN A 116 -4.95 6.33 4.41
N TYR A 117 -4.39 6.49 3.21
CA TYR A 117 -3.62 7.68 2.85
C TYR A 117 -4.49 8.94 2.92
N PHE A 118 -5.66 8.95 2.26
CA PHE A 118 -6.55 10.12 2.23
C PHE A 118 -7.19 10.40 3.59
N ALA A 119 -7.45 9.39 4.41
CA ALA A 119 -7.85 9.57 5.81
C ALA A 119 -6.74 10.25 6.63
N SER A 120 -5.48 9.87 6.44
CA SER A 120 -4.35 10.45 7.19
C SER A 120 -4.15 11.94 6.95
N ILE A 121 -4.41 12.41 5.72
CA ILE A 121 -4.33 13.83 5.33
C ILE A 121 -5.67 14.57 5.49
N ARG A 122 -6.68 13.93 6.11
CA ARG A 122 -8.04 14.47 6.31
C ARG A 122 -8.74 14.91 5.02
N ARG A 123 -8.51 14.19 3.92
CA ARG A 123 -9.13 14.43 2.60
C ARG A 123 -9.89 13.22 2.06
N LEU A 124 -10.32 12.33 2.95
CA LEU A 124 -11.16 11.19 2.60
C LEU A 124 -12.44 11.69 1.90
N ASN A 125 -12.88 10.97 0.87
CA ASN A 125 -14.05 11.28 0.04
C ASN A 125 -14.01 12.62 -0.72
N SER A 126 -12.87 13.32 -0.75
CA SER A 126 -12.70 14.52 -1.57
C SER A 126 -12.71 14.21 -3.07
N ALA A 127 -12.92 15.23 -3.91
CA ALA A 127 -12.79 15.09 -5.37
C ALA A 127 -11.39 14.59 -5.79
N ALA A 128 -10.35 15.01 -5.07
CA ALA A 128 -8.99 14.52 -5.28
C ALA A 128 -8.86 13.01 -4.97
N HIS A 129 -9.54 12.53 -3.93
CA HIS A 129 -9.58 11.10 -3.60
C HIS A 129 -10.23 10.28 -4.72
N GLN A 130 -11.41 10.70 -5.17
CA GLN A 130 -12.17 9.99 -6.21
C GLN A 130 -11.44 10.00 -7.56
N SER A 131 -10.87 11.15 -7.93
CA SER A 131 -10.07 11.29 -9.16
C SER A 131 -8.84 10.38 -9.15
N ARG A 132 -8.10 10.38 -8.04
CA ARG A 132 -6.92 9.52 -7.89
C ARG A 132 -7.29 8.04 -7.89
N TRP A 133 -8.39 7.65 -7.24
CA TRP A 133 -8.90 6.28 -7.27
C TRP A 133 -9.26 5.84 -8.71
N ALA A 134 -9.96 6.67 -9.48
CA ALA A 134 -10.27 6.37 -10.89
C ALA A 134 -9.00 6.18 -11.74
N GLN A 135 -7.96 6.99 -11.49
CA GLN A 135 -6.67 6.83 -12.14
C GLN A 135 -6.02 5.47 -11.81
N VAL A 136 -6.02 5.07 -10.54
CA VAL A 136 -5.46 3.78 -10.11
C VAL A 136 -6.22 2.61 -10.76
N CYS A 137 -7.56 2.65 -10.79
CA CYS A 137 -8.34 1.63 -11.50
C CYS A 137 -7.92 1.50 -12.96
N LYS A 138 -7.80 2.63 -13.67
CA LYS A 138 -7.40 2.65 -15.07
C LYS A 138 -5.98 2.10 -15.29
N GLU A 139 -5.02 2.49 -14.45
CA GLU A 139 -3.64 1.98 -14.54
C GLU A 139 -3.59 0.45 -14.35
N VAL A 140 -4.33 -0.07 -13.38
CA VAL A 140 -4.42 -1.51 -13.11
C VAL A 140 -5.16 -2.25 -14.24
N ASP A 141 -6.18 -1.63 -14.84
CA ASP A 141 -6.86 -2.20 -16.00
C ASP A 141 -5.95 -2.34 -17.22
N GLU A 142 -5.09 -1.35 -17.48
CA GLU A 142 -4.22 -1.30 -18.66
C GLU A 142 -2.91 -2.10 -18.50
N SER A 143 -2.35 -2.10 -17.28
CA SER A 143 -1.01 -2.62 -17.02
C SER A 143 -0.95 -3.76 -16.02
N GLY A 144 -2.06 -4.06 -15.34
CA GLY A 144 -2.11 -4.97 -14.19
C GLY A 144 -1.53 -4.38 -12.91
N THR A 145 -0.93 -3.19 -12.97
CA THR A 145 -0.25 -2.54 -11.85
C THR A 145 -0.56 -1.05 -11.79
N TYR A 146 -0.08 -0.37 -10.75
CA TYR A 146 -0.21 1.08 -10.62
C TYR A 146 1.05 1.69 -10.01
N GLN A 147 1.23 2.98 -10.29
CA GLN A 147 2.36 3.74 -9.80
C GLN A 147 1.96 4.63 -8.63
N LEU A 148 2.67 4.50 -7.52
CA LEU A 148 2.55 5.40 -6.38
C LEU A 148 3.18 6.76 -6.69
N THR A 149 2.56 7.83 -6.21
CA THR A 149 3.18 9.16 -6.18
C THR A 149 4.25 9.22 -5.10
N ASN A 150 5.14 10.22 -5.17
CA ASN A 150 6.21 10.38 -4.16
C ASN A 150 5.63 10.51 -2.74
N THR A 151 4.56 11.29 -2.59
CA THR A 151 3.89 11.48 -1.29
C THR A 151 3.24 10.21 -0.77
N GLU A 152 2.60 9.42 -1.65
CA GLU A 152 2.04 8.11 -1.30
C GLU A 152 3.15 7.12 -0.90
N LEU A 153 4.27 7.12 -1.62
CA LEU A 153 5.40 6.25 -1.35
C LEU A 153 6.03 6.53 0.03
N VAL A 154 6.28 7.81 0.33
CA VAL A 154 6.80 8.24 1.65
C VAL A 154 5.83 7.82 2.75
N TYR A 155 4.52 8.00 2.55
CA TYR A 155 3.51 7.58 3.51
C TYR A 155 3.54 6.06 3.72
N GLY A 156 3.52 5.28 2.64
CA GLY A 156 3.53 3.82 2.68
C GLY A 156 4.75 3.26 3.41
N ALA A 157 5.93 3.83 3.18
CA ALA A 157 7.14 3.39 3.85
C ALA A 157 7.17 3.73 5.35
N LYS A 158 6.73 4.94 5.73
CA LYS A 158 6.58 5.30 7.15
C LYS A 158 5.56 4.41 7.85
N LEU A 159 4.45 4.11 7.18
CA LEU A 159 3.41 3.22 7.69
C LEU A 159 3.92 1.78 7.84
N ALA A 160 4.67 1.27 6.86
CA ALA A 160 5.28 -0.05 6.92
C ALA A 160 6.24 -0.18 8.12
N TRP A 161 7.06 0.85 8.38
CA TRP A 161 7.93 0.86 9.55
C TRP A 161 7.11 0.89 10.85
N ARG A 162 6.10 1.75 10.95
CA ARG A 162 5.19 1.81 12.10
C ARG A 162 4.51 0.46 12.39
N ASN A 163 4.12 -0.26 11.34
CA ASN A 163 3.40 -1.53 11.45
C ASN A 163 4.33 -2.75 11.61
N SER A 164 5.65 -2.56 11.61
CA SER A 164 6.61 -3.65 11.84
C SER A 164 6.61 -4.11 13.30
N SER A 165 5.92 -5.21 13.59
CA SER A 165 5.73 -5.74 14.95
C SER A 165 7.04 -6.09 15.66
N ARG A 166 8.09 -6.47 14.91
CA ARG A 166 9.40 -6.86 15.44
C ARG A 166 10.37 -5.67 15.65
N CYS A 167 10.00 -4.45 15.25
CA CYS A 167 10.85 -3.28 15.39
C CYS A 167 10.62 -2.58 16.74
N ILE A 168 11.64 -2.56 17.60
CA ILE A 168 11.61 -1.81 18.87
C ILE A 168 11.73 -0.28 18.66
N GLY A 169 12.44 0.15 17.60
CA GLY A 169 12.72 1.56 17.28
C GLY A 169 11.56 2.34 16.65
N ARG A 170 10.32 1.84 16.77
CA ARG A 170 9.15 2.45 16.11
C ARG A 170 8.82 3.85 16.57
N ILE A 171 9.31 4.33 17.71
CA ILE A 171 9.04 5.70 18.17
C ILE A 171 9.49 6.78 17.17
N GLN A 172 10.50 6.50 16.33
CA GLN A 172 11.01 7.45 15.32
C GLN A 172 10.35 7.30 13.94
N TRP A 173 9.30 6.48 13.80
CA TRP A 173 8.70 6.10 12.51
C TRP A 173 8.38 7.29 11.59
N SER A 174 7.97 8.43 12.17
CA SER A 174 7.57 9.63 11.42
C SER A 174 8.76 10.44 10.86
N LYS A 175 9.97 10.22 11.37
CA LYS A 175 11.21 10.94 11.00
C LYS A 175 12.01 10.27 9.89
N LEU A 176 11.47 9.23 9.25
CA LEU A 176 12.11 8.58 8.11
C LEU A 176 12.37 9.57 6.97
N GLN A 177 13.61 9.63 6.49
CA GLN A 177 14.03 10.41 5.33
C GLN A 177 13.97 9.54 4.07
N PHE A 178 13.52 10.12 2.95
CA PHE A 178 13.35 9.41 1.68
C PHE A 178 14.26 10.03 0.62
N CYS A 179 15.26 9.28 0.15
CA CYS A 179 16.03 9.63 -1.03
C CYS A 179 15.38 8.98 -2.25
N THR A 180 14.64 9.77 -3.03
CA THR A 180 14.09 9.31 -4.33
C THR A 180 14.99 9.71 -5.51
N GLN A 181 16.14 10.33 -5.22
CA GLN A 181 17.14 10.72 -6.21
C GLN A 181 18.27 9.70 -6.18
N LEU A 182 18.36 8.90 -7.24
CA LEU A 182 19.62 8.24 -7.59
C LEU A 182 20.63 9.33 -7.95
N PRO A 183 21.90 9.23 -7.51
CA PRO A 183 22.95 10.10 -8.03
C PRO A 183 23.02 9.94 -9.56
N PRO A 184 23.33 11.01 -10.32
CA PRO A 184 23.53 10.89 -11.76
C PRO A 184 24.62 9.85 -12.05
N PRO A 185 24.48 9.03 -13.10
CA PRO A 185 25.56 8.13 -13.51
C PRO A 185 26.77 8.97 -13.94
N ASP A 186 27.95 8.60 -13.43
CA ASP A 186 29.25 9.17 -13.85
C ASP A 186 29.54 8.89 -15.33
#